data_AF-A0A2E2YA38-F1
#
_entry.id   AF-A0A2E2YA38-F1
#
_cell.length_a   1.000
_cell.length_b   1.000
_cell.length_c   1.000
_cell.angle_alpha   90.00
_cell.angle_beta   90.00
_cell.angle_gamma   90.00
#
_symmetry.space_group_name_H-M   'P 1'
#
loop_
_entity.id
_entity.type
_entity.pdbx_description
1 polymer ?
#
loop_
_entity_poly.entity_id
_entity_poly.type
_entity_poly.pdbx_seq_one_letter_code
_entity_poly.pdbx_strand_id
1 'polypeptide(L)'
;MKKIVDVLKNKTLALTTVAIWLLCACNTSAVQYDIPEPFVDQTIYVSDPSSFNLTIVGGQLLLPNAGHAGILVYRRYFEGQFYDFAAYEAACPAHWADGCGVLESSSGNFYFTCGCDQHEYQLLDGQSLDTNYLLPVKEYRCTYDGVNIIRITN
;
A
#
# COMPACT_ATOMS: atom_id res chain seq x y z
N MET A 1 -4.16 24.23 45.24
CA MET A 1 -5.53 23.68 45.07
C MET A 1 -6.55 24.70 44.57
N LYS A 2 -6.61 25.95 45.06
CA LYS A 2 -7.56 26.96 44.55
C LYS A 2 -7.43 27.30 43.04
N LYS A 3 -6.20 27.45 42.52
CA LYS A 3 -5.95 27.76 41.10
C LYS A 3 -6.51 26.72 40.11
N ILE A 4 -6.59 25.44 40.50
CA ILE A 4 -7.15 24.37 39.65
C ILE A 4 -8.68 24.50 39.55
N VAL A 5 -9.33 24.93 40.63
CA VAL A 5 -10.79 25.11 40.68
C VAL A 5 -11.22 26.37 39.91
N ASP A 6 -10.38 27.40 39.88
CA ASP A 6 -10.66 28.63 39.12
C ASP A 6 -10.56 28.43 37.59
N VAL A 7 -9.70 27.51 37.13
CA VAL A 7 -9.59 27.10 35.72
C VAL A 7 -10.87 26.41 35.23
N LEU A 8 -11.56 25.66 36.10
CA LEU A 8 -12.82 24.96 35.81
C LEU A 8 -14.06 25.88 35.74
N LYS A 9 -13.98 27.12 36.25
CA LYS A 9 -15.08 28.09 36.22
C LYS A 9 -15.14 28.94 34.95
N ASN A 10 -14.10 28.89 34.11
CA ASN A 10 -14.05 29.68 32.89
C ASN A 10 -14.86 28.99 31.77
N LYS A 11 -16.10 29.42 31.56
CA LYS A 11 -17.05 28.80 30.60
C LYS A 11 -16.49 28.72 29.17
N THR A 12 -15.61 29.63 28.77
CA THR A 12 -14.94 29.59 27.47
C THR A 12 -13.85 28.53 27.37
N LEU A 13 -13.15 28.23 28.48
CA LEU A 13 -12.12 27.17 28.53
C LEU A 13 -12.72 25.76 28.62
N ALA A 14 -13.88 25.65 29.27
CA ALA A 14 -14.67 24.41 29.28
C ALA A 14 -15.28 24.10 27.90
N LEU A 15 -15.72 25.13 27.16
CA LEU A 15 -16.24 24.95 25.80
C LEU A 15 -15.16 24.48 24.80
N THR A 16 -13.95 25.01 24.89
CA THR A 16 -12.85 24.63 23.99
C THR A 16 -12.32 23.23 24.26
N THR A 17 -12.34 22.77 25.51
CA THR A 17 -11.93 21.39 25.87
C THR A 17 -12.93 20.33 25.40
N VAL A 18 -14.24 20.63 25.40
CA VAL A 18 -15.27 19.74 24.84
C VAL A 18 -15.21 19.70 23.31
N ALA A 19 -14.95 20.83 22.64
CA ALA A 19 -14.79 20.88 21.18
C ALA A 19 -13.58 20.07 20.67
N ILE A 20 -12.48 20.06 21.42
CA ILE A 20 -11.29 19.23 21.11
C ILE A 20 -11.59 17.73 21.22
N TRP A 21 -12.42 17.32 22.17
CA TRP A 21 -12.80 15.91 22.34
C TRP A 21 -13.68 15.37 21.20
N LEU A 22 -14.47 16.24 20.56
CA LEU A 22 -15.32 15.88 19.41
C LEU A 22 -14.54 15.68 18.10
N LEU A 23 -13.30 16.18 18.01
CA LEU A 23 -12.46 16.07 16.81
C LEU A 23 -11.63 14.78 16.75
N CYS A 24 -11.67 13.93 17.78
CA CYS A 24 -10.89 12.68 17.85
C CYS A 24 -11.65 11.42 17.42
N ALA A 25 -12.90 11.54 16.96
CA ALA A 25 -13.67 10.39 16.46
C ALA A 25 -13.34 10.10 14.98
N CYS A 26 -12.13 9.65 14.70
CA CYS A 26 -11.75 9.12 13.39
C CYS A 26 -11.94 7.60 13.37
N ASN A 27 -12.94 7.11 12.65
CA ASN A 27 -13.13 5.67 12.43
C ASN A 27 -12.32 5.25 11.20
N THR A 28 -11.16 4.62 11.40
CA THR A 28 -10.45 3.97 10.31
C THR A 28 -10.95 2.53 10.18
N SER A 29 -11.87 2.28 9.25
CA SER A 29 -12.18 0.90 8.85
C SER A 29 -10.96 0.35 8.11
N ALA A 30 -10.34 -0.69 8.67
CA ALA A 30 -9.28 -1.39 7.95
C ALA A 30 -9.86 -2.04 6.70
N VAL A 31 -9.19 -1.88 5.55
CA VAL A 31 -9.51 -2.65 4.35
C VAL A 31 -9.28 -4.13 4.68
N GLN A 32 -10.23 -4.99 4.34
CA GLN A 32 -10.14 -6.43 4.55
C GLN A 32 -10.05 -7.09 3.17
N TYR A 33 -9.12 -8.04 3.04
CA TYR A 33 -8.89 -8.81 1.84
C TYR A 33 -9.19 -10.28 2.11
N ASP A 34 -9.92 -10.93 1.22
CA ASP A 34 -10.20 -12.38 1.30
C ASP A 34 -9.11 -13.24 0.63
N ILE A 35 -8.04 -12.60 0.17
CA ILE A 35 -6.91 -13.25 -0.51
C ILE A 35 -6.09 -14.04 0.54
N PRO A 36 -5.80 -15.34 0.31
CA PRO A 36 -4.94 -16.12 1.20
C PRO A 36 -3.58 -15.47 1.42
N GLU A 37 -3.09 -15.50 2.66
CA GLU A 37 -1.83 -14.83 3.05
C GLU A 37 -0.74 -15.85 3.40
N PRO A 38 0.00 -16.39 2.42
CA PRO A 38 1.18 -17.18 2.72
C PRO A 38 2.24 -16.30 3.40
N PHE A 39 3.20 -16.93 4.09
CA PHE A 39 4.30 -16.20 4.72
C PHE A 39 5.17 -15.49 3.69
N VAL A 40 5.45 -14.20 3.92
CA VAL A 40 6.30 -13.38 3.06
C VAL A 40 7.42 -12.75 3.89
N ASP A 41 8.67 -13.08 3.55
CA ASP A 41 9.89 -12.38 3.99
C ASP A 41 10.87 -12.39 2.83
N GLN A 42 10.82 -11.34 2.00
CA GLN A 42 11.67 -11.19 0.82
C GLN A 42 12.67 -10.07 1.03
N THR A 43 13.89 -10.28 0.55
CA THR A 43 14.95 -9.27 0.51
C THR A 43 15.45 -9.14 -0.92
N ILE A 44 15.45 -7.91 -1.43
CA ILE A 44 15.95 -7.59 -2.77
C ILE A 44 17.09 -6.59 -2.63
N TYR A 45 18.17 -6.85 -3.35
CA TYR A 45 19.24 -5.87 -3.56
C TYR A 45 19.01 -5.17 -4.89
N VAL A 46 18.91 -3.84 -4.86
CA VAL A 46 18.72 -2.99 -6.07
C VAL A 46 19.95 -3.05 -6.97
N SER A 47 21.13 -3.32 -6.39
CA SER A 47 22.39 -3.55 -7.10
C SER A 47 22.44 -4.84 -7.91
N ASP A 48 21.53 -5.79 -7.67
CA ASP A 48 21.54 -7.07 -8.39
C ASP A 48 21.08 -6.89 -9.84
N PRO A 49 21.69 -7.62 -10.82
CA PRO A 49 21.28 -7.53 -12.22
C PRO A 49 19.80 -7.88 -12.45
N SER A 50 19.24 -8.81 -11.67
CA SER A 50 17.81 -9.17 -11.73
C SER A 50 16.89 -8.01 -11.34
N SER A 51 17.40 -7.04 -10.57
CA SER A 51 16.67 -5.89 -10.07
C SER A 51 16.91 -4.64 -10.91
N PHE A 52 17.60 -4.75 -12.07
CA PHE A 52 18.00 -3.60 -12.89
C PHE A 52 16.83 -2.68 -13.23
N ASN A 53 15.65 -3.24 -13.51
CA ASN A 53 14.45 -2.44 -13.80
C ASN A 53 14.05 -1.54 -12.65
N LEU A 54 14.36 -1.88 -11.40
CA LEU A 54 14.09 -1.07 -10.20
C LEU A 54 15.04 0.13 -10.06
N THR A 55 15.96 0.38 -10.99
CA THR A 55 16.86 1.54 -10.95
C THR A 55 16.25 2.81 -11.54
N ILE A 56 15.05 2.73 -12.12
CA ILE A 56 14.32 3.87 -12.70
C ILE A 56 12.93 3.99 -12.09
N VAL A 57 12.38 5.20 -12.02
CA VAL A 57 10.97 5.41 -11.64
C VAL A 57 10.07 4.75 -12.67
N GLY A 58 9.01 4.07 -12.21
CA GLY A 58 8.17 3.22 -13.06
C GLY A 58 8.74 1.83 -13.32
N GLY A 59 9.95 1.58 -12.82
CA GLY A 59 10.60 0.28 -12.83
C GLY A 59 9.86 -0.76 -12.02
N GLN A 60 9.86 -2.01 -12.48
CA GLN A 60 9.18 -3.11 -11.80
C GLN A 60 9.94 -4.43 -11.80
N LEU A 61 9.66 -5.26 -10.81
CA LEU A 61 10.18 -6.62 -10.66
C LEU A 61 9.07 -7.54 -10.11
N LEU A 62 8.73 -8.58 -10.86
CA LEU A 62 7.78 -9.60 -10.40
C LEU A 62 8.51 -10.72 -9.66
N LEU A 63 8.04 -11.04 -8.46
CA LEU A 63 8.42 -12.21 -7.66
C LEU A 63 7.30 -13.26 -7.77
N PRO A 64 7.39 -14.24 -8.69
CA PRO A 64 6.28 -15.16 -8.96
C PRO A 64 6.06 -16.21 -7.85
N ASN A 65 7.05 -16.42 -6.98
CA ASN A 65 7.02 -17.44 -5.92
C ASN A 65 6.82 -16.84 -4.51
N ALA A 66 6.31 -15.61 -4.42
CA ALA A 66 6.00 -14.93 -3.16
C ALA A 66 4.56 -14.42 -3.21
N GLY A 67 3.89 -14.32 -2.05
CA GLY A 67 2.48 -13.95 -2.01
C GLY A 67 1.55 -15.05 -2.54
N HIS A 68 0.30 -14.71 -2.82
CA HIS A 68 -0.70 -15.66 -3.30
C HIS A 68 -0.54 -15.97 -4.79
N ALA A 69 -0.52 -14.94 -5.63
CA ALA A 69 -0.33 -15.06 -7.09
C ALA A 69 0.99 -14.44 -7.56
N GLY A 70 1.80 -13.91 -6.64
CA GLY A 70 3.02 -13.17 -6.93
C GLY A 70 3.08 -11.87 -6.15
N ILE A 71 4.27 -11.26 -6.11
CA ILE A 71 4.46 -9.89 -5.62
C ILE A 71 5.14 -9.07 -6.71
N LEU A 72 4.49 -7.98 -7.15
CA LEU A 72 5.15 -6.99 -8.00
C LEU A 72 5.74 -5.88 -7.15
N VAL A 73 7.05 -5.71 -7.26
CA VAL A 73 7.77 -4.57 -6.71
C VAL A 73 7.77 -3.46 -7.73
N TYR A 74 7.34 -2.27 -7.34
CA TYR A 74 7.23 -1.10 -8.19
C TYR A 74 8.01 0.07 -7.60
N ARG A 75 8.81 0.76 -8.41
CA ARG A 75 9.51 1.98 -8.02
C ARG A 75 8.63 3.21 -8.23
N ARG A 76 8.05 3.71 -7.14
CA ARG A 76 7.22 4.92 -7.11
C ARG A 76 8.05 6.19 -7.29
N TYR A 77 9.20 6.28 -6.61
CA TYR A 77 10.02 7.50 -6.55
C TYR A 77 11.53 7.21 -6.59
N PHE A 78 12.32 8.29 -6.65
CA PHE A 78 13.79 8.25 -6.62
C PHE A 78 14.31 9.29 -5.61
N GLU A 79 13.84 9.21 -4.38
CA GLU A 79 14.15 10.18 -3.32
C GLU A 79 15.05 9.60 -2.23
N GLY A 80 15.37 8.31 -2.32
CA GLY A 80 16.16 7.62 -1.30
C GLY A 80 15.39 7.44 0.00
N GLN A 81 14.06 7.40 -0.06
CA GLN A 81 13.19 7.33 1.11
C GLN A 81 12.54 5.95 1.25
N PHE A 82 12.04 5.64 2.45
CA PHE A 82 11.41 4.36 2.75
C PHE A 82 10.21 4.03 1.85
N TYR A 83 9.59 5.04 1.23
CA TYR A 83 8.43 4.94 0.34
C TYR A 83 8.76 4.96 -1.16
N ASP A 84 10.04 4.94 -1.54
CA ASP A 84 10.48 4.90 -2.95
C ASP A 84 9.91 3.69 -3.70
N PHE A 85 9.56 2.62 -2.98
CA PHE A 85 9.06 1.37 -3.54
C PHE A 85 7.75 0.94 -2.90
N ALA A 86 6.94 0.23 -3.68
CA ALA A 86 5.82 -0.54 -3.21
C ALA A 86 5.93 -1.99 -3.64
N ALA A 87 5.24 -2.87 -2.92
CA ALA A 87 5.15 -4.27 -3.22
C ALA A 87 3.67 -4.65 -3.19
N TYR A 88 3.11 -5.05 -4.33
CA TYR A 88 1.68 -5.36 -4.47
C TYR A 88 1.46 -6.84 -4.73
N GLU A 89 0.41 -7.39 -4.14
CA GLU A 89 -0.12 -8.70 -4.50
C GLU A 89 -0.53 -8.74 -5.97
N ALA A 90 -0.12 -9.78 -6.69
CA ALA A 90 -0.47 -9.97 -8.09
C ALA A 90 -1.83 -10.65 -8.27
N ALA A 91 -2.58 -10.95 -7.21
CA ALA A 91 -3.96 -11.39 -7.28
C ALA A 91 -4.93 -10.21 -7.33
N CYS A 92 -5.87 -10.25 -8.27
CA CYS A 92 -6.94 -9.27 -8.40
C CYS A 92 -7.84 -9.32 -7.15
N PRO A 93 -8.09 -8.20 -6.45
CA PRO A 93 -8.94 -8.17 -5.26
C PRO A 93 -10.34 -8.78 -5.48
N ALA A 94 -10.92 -8.61 -6.66
CA ALA A 94 -12.26 -9.10 -6.98
C ALA A 94 -12.28 -10.56 -7.48
N HIS A 95 -11.21 -11.01 -8.12
CA HIS A 95 -11.14 -12.29 -8.85
C HIS A 95 -10.00 -13.20 -8.36
N TRP A 96 -9.53 -13.03 -7.12
CA TRP A 96 -8.33 -13.71 -6.61
C TRP A 96 -8.41 -15.24 -6.66
N ALA A 97 -9.62 -15.80 -6.56
CA ALA A 97 -9.86 -17.25 -6.60
C ALA A 97 -9.99 -17.81 -8.03
N ASP A 98 -10.12 -16.94 -9.03
CA ASP A 98 -10.34 -17.33 -10.41
C ASP A 98 -9.01 -17.50 -11.15
N GLY A 99 -8.95 -18.44 -12.10
CA GLY A 99 -7.73 -18.70 -12.87
C GLY A 99 -7.26 -17.52 -13.73
N CYS A 100 -8.15 -16.58 -14.08
CA CYS A 100 -7.83 -15.33 -14.77
C CYS A 100 -7.50 -14.17 -13.82
N GLY A 101 -7.54 -14.40 -12.51
CA GLY A 101 -7.39 -13.40 -11.46
C GLY A 101 -5.98 -12.87 -11.26
N VAL A 102 -5.00 -13.32 -12.05
CA VAL A 102 -3.64 -12.79 -12.01
C VAL A 102 -3.62 -11.40 -12.66
N LEU A 103 -3.06 -10.43 -11.94
CA LEU A 103 -2.80 -9.09 -12.42
C LEU A 103 -1.50 -9.07 -13.22
N GLU A 104 -1.56 -8.48 -14.39
CA GLU A 104 -0.39 -8.27 -15.24
C GLU A 104 -0.11 -6.79 -15.39
N SER A 105 1.18 -6.43 -15.42
CA SER A 105 1.56 -5.06 -15.69
C SER A 105 1.23 -4.69 -17.13
N SER A 106 0.62 -3.52 -17.32
CA SER A 106 0.17 -3.03 -18.62
C SER A 106 0.54 -1.56 -18.82
N SER A 107 0.21 -1.03 -20.01
CA SER A 107 0.17 0.42 -20.28
C SER A 107 1.45 1.16 -19.86
N GLY A 108 2.62 0.62 -20.25
CA GLY A 108 3.92 1.22 -19.95
C GLY A 108 4.43 1.02 -18.53
N ASN A 109 3.93 0.00 -17.82
CA ASN A 109 4.24 -0.33 -16.43
C ASN A 109 3.67 0.64 -15.40
N PHE A 110 2.62 1.38 -15.75
CA PHE A 110 1.93 2.28 -14.80
C PHE A 110 0.70 1.65 -14.17
N TYR A 111 0.25 0.51 -14.70
CA TYR A 111 -1.00 -0.11 -14.31
C TYR A 111 -0.85 -1.62 -14.14
N PHE A 112 -1.68 -2.16 -13.28
CA PHE A 112 -2.00 -3.57 -13.16
C PHE A 112 -3.36 -3.83 -13.78
N THR A 113 -3.45 -4.77 -14.70
CA THR A 113 -4.70 -5.14 -15.37
C THR A 113 -5.10 -6.55 -14.97
N CYS A 114 -6.37 -6.74 -14.59
CA CYS A 114 -6.94 -8.05 -14.32
C CYS A 114 -7.27 -8.81 -15.61
N GLY A 115 -6.87 -10.07 -15.68
CA GLY A 115 -7.15 -10.94 -16.82
C GLY A 115 -8.65 -11.25 -17.02
N CYS A 116 -9.47 -11.18 -15.97
CA CYS A 116 -10.89 -11.57 -16.05
C CYS A 116 -11.78 -10.51 -16.71
N ASP A 117 -11.59 -9.24 -16.37
CA ASP A 117 -12.49 -8.13 -16.71
C ASP A 117 -11.76 -6.93 -17.34
N GLN A 118 -10.44 -7.02 -17.50
CA GLN A 118 -9.57 -5.94 -17.98
C GLN A 118 -9.60 -4.69 -17.09
N HIS A 119 -10.02 -4.82 -15.84
CA HIS A 119 -10.00 -3.72 -14.89
C HIS A 119 -8.56 -3.35 -14.51
N GLU A 120 -8.31 -2.04 -14.41
CA GLU A 120 -6.97 -1.49 -14.17
C GLU A 120 -6.84 -0.83 -12.80
N TYR A 121 -5.68 -1.05 -12.19
CA TYR A 121 -5.24 -0.42 -10.94
C TYR A 121 -3.95 0.36 -11.19
N GLN A 122 -3.84 1.57 -10.65
CA GLN A 122 -2.66 2.40 -10.78
C GLN A 122 -1.52 1.88 -9.89
N LEU A 123 -0.35 1.60 -10.45
CA LEU A 123 0.80 1.08 -9.69
C LEU A 123 1.47 2.12 -8.78
N LEU A 124 1.21 3.42 -8.98
CA LEU A 124 1.73 4.46 -8.09
C LEU A 124 1.23 4.29 -6.65
N ASP A 125 -0.01 3.86 -6.43
CA ASP A 125 -0.64 3.80 -5.11
C ASP A 125 -1.60 2.60 -4.93
N GLY A 126 -1.68 1.71 -5.92
CA GLY A 126 -2.53 0.52 -5.91
C GLY A 126 -4.02 0.83 -6.06
N GLN A 127 -4.41 2.07 -6.34
CA GLN A 127 -5.82 2.45 -6.40
C GLN A 127 -6.49 1.94 -7.67
N SER A 128 -7.75 1.54 -7.53
CA SER A 128 -8.59 1.23 -8.68
C SER A 128 -8.87 2.48 -9.52
N LEU A 129 -8.91 2.33 -10.85
CA LEU A 129 -9.33 3.41 -11.76
C LEU A 129 -10.86 3.56 -11.89
N ASP A 130 -11.65 2.63 -11.34
CA ASP A 130 -13.11 2.65 -11.40
C ASP A 130 -13.72 2.53 -10.00
N THR A 131 -14.66 3.42 -9.71
CA THR A 131 -15.46 3.41 -8.48
C THR A 131 -16.28 2.14 -8.25
N ASN A 132 -16.51 1.31 -9.27
CA ASN A 132 -17.17 0.00 -9.11
C ASN A 132 -16.31 -1.01 -8.34
N TYR A 133 -14.97 -0.84 -8.33
CA TYR A 133 -14.04 -1.71 -7.62
C TYR A 133 -13.50 -0.96 -6.39
N LEU A 134 -14.10 -1.26 -5.24
CA LEU A 134 -13.85 -0.51 -4.01
C LEU A 134 -12.52 -0.87 -3.32
N LEU A 135 -11.94 -2.03 -3.64
CA LEU A 135 -10.70 -2.50 -3.03
C LEU A 135 -9.51 -2.08 -3.89
N PRO A 136 -8.52 -1.34 -3.34
CA PRO A 136 -7.23 -1.18 -3.99
C PRO A 136 -6.48 -2.52 -3.99
N VAL A 137 -5.47 -2.65 -4.85
CA VAL A 137 -4.58 -3.83 -4.81
C VAL A 137 -3.94 -3.93 -3.44
N LYS A 138 -3.85 -5.14 -2.91
CA LYS A 138 -3.26 -5.37 -1.59
C LYS A 138 -1.77 -5.03 -1.62
N GLU A 139 -1.36 -4.07 -0.79
CA GLU A 139 0.03 -3.69 -0.61
C GLU A 139 0.66 -4.45 0.58
N TYR A 140 1.83 -5.03 0.36
CA TYR A 140 2.68 -5.62 1.39
C TYR A 140 3.46 -4.55 2.14
N ARG A 141 3.91 -4.86 3.36
CA ARG A 141 4.87 -3.99 4.05
C ARG A 141 6.18 -3.98 3.25
N CYS A 142 6.46 -2.87 2.58
CA CYS A 142 7.67 -2.63 1.80
C CYS A 142 8.50 -1.54 2.50
N THR A 143 9.78 -1.82 2.75
CA THR A 143 10.72 -0.83 3.31
C THR A 143 11.99 -0.79 2.50
N TYR A 144 12.49 0.41 2.25
CA TYR A 144 13.78 0.66 1.60
C TYR A 144 14.75 1.35 2.56
N ASP A 145 16.01 0.94 2.56
CA ASP A 145 17.06 1.52 3.39
C ASP A 145 17.61 2.85 2.85
N GLY A 146 17.12 3.31 1.70
CA GLY A 146 17.59 4.52 1.03
C GLY A 146 18.77 4.29 0.09
N VAL A 147 19.37 3.09 0.09
CA VAL A 147 20.64 2.81 -0.59
C VAL A 147 20.58 1.62 -1.52
N ASN A 148 20.18 0.44 -1.04
CA ASN A 148 20.28 -0.79 -1.82
C ASN A 148 19.27 -1.89 -1.44
N ILE A 149 18.74 -1.89 -0.22
CA ILE A 149 18.00 -3.04 0.30
C ILE A 149 16.51 -2.71 0.38
N ILE A 150 15.70 -3.50 -0.33
CA ILE A 150 14.24 -3.53 -0.19
C ILE A 150 13.87 -4.77 0.63
N ARG A 151 13.05 -4.60 1.66
CA ARG A 151 12.45 -5.69 2.44
C ARG A 151 10.95 -5.71 2.29
N ILE A 152 10.38 -6.90 2.08
CA ILE A 152 8.94 -7.10 1.88
C ILE A 152 8.45 -8.16 2.88
N THR A 153 7.39 -7.83 3.62
CA THR A 153 6.79 -8.69 4.66
C THR A 153 5.27 -8.56 4.68
N ASN A 154 4.57 -9.54 5.26
CA ASN A 154 3.16 -9.43 5.67
C ASN A 154 3.00 -9.31 7.19
#